data_AF-U2F4R4-F1
#
_entry.id   AF-U2F4R4-F1
#
_cell.length_a   1.000
_cell.length_b   1.000
_cell.length_c   1.000
_cell.angle_alpha   90.00
_cell.angle_beta   90.00
_cell.angle_gamma   90.00
#
_symmetry.space_group_name_H-M   'P 1'
#
loop_
_entity.id
_entity.type
_entity.pdbx_description
1 polymer ?
#
loop_
_entity_poly.entity_id
_entity_poly.type
_entity_poly.pdbx_seq_one_letter_code
_entity_poly.pdbx_strand_id
1 'polypeptide(L)'
;MTLVNQKFPQTLSNGKKYYTRWIYYENQTGKEAKVPEFYINKIKEFIGDDFSKQRPELLMLYLYEDKDMAIPVTVRVSYTYVKTSYGLYGDEGRGFKLSKQNFVTRTSKDRFILTNNKFIKANKDK
;
A
#
# COMPACT_ATOMS: atom_id res chain seq x y z
N MET A 1 19.11 35.10 8.69
CA MET A 1 17.94 34.71 7.86
C MET A 1 17.37 33.44 8.45
N THR A 2 16.16 33.49 9.01
CA THR A 2 15.45 32.28 9.44
C THR A 2 14.93 31.57 8.18
N LEU A 3 15.44 30.37 7.89
CA LEU A 3 14.83 29.47 6.92
C LEU A 3 13.44 29.11 7.47
N VAL A 4 12.42 29.87 7.08
CA VAL A 4 11.05 29.43 7.25
C VAL A 4 10.94 28.22 6.32
N ASN A 5 11.01 27.02 6.88
CA ASN A 5 10.64 25.80 6.19
C ASN A 5 9.11 25.88 6.01
N GLN A 6 8.67 26.71 5.07
CA GLN A 6 7.28 26.87 4.67
C GLN A 6 6.87 25.56 4.01
N LYS A 7 6.55 24.58 4.85
CA LYS A 7 5.79 23.42 4.44
C LYS A 7 4.47 23.97 3.91
N PHE A 8 4.34 24.02 2.59
CA PHE A 8 3.08 24.40 1.96
C PHE A 8 1.95 23.61 2.61
N PRO A 9 0.79 24.24 2.84
CA PRO A 9 -0.36 23.56 3.42
C PRO A 9 -0.67 22.33 2.56
N GLN A 10 -0.60 21.16 3.18
CA GLN A 10 -0.94 19.89 2.55
C GLN A 10 -2.46 19.79 2.47
N THR A 11 -3.07 20.61 1.62
CA THR A 11 -4.52 20.75 1.48
C THR A 11 -4.92 20.48 0.05
N LEU A 12 -5.92 19.63 -0.13
CA LEU A 12 -6.51 19.34 -1.43
C LEU A 12 -7.33 20.54 -1.94
N SER A 13 -7.64 20.56 -3.24
CA SER A 13 -8.48 21.61 -3.86
C SER A 13 -9.88 21.72 -3.25
N ASN A 14 -10.35 20.68 -2.57
CA ASN A 14 -11.61 20.66 -1.82
C ASN A 14 -11.46 21.12 -0.35
N GLY A 15 -10.31 21.70 0.03
CA GLY A 15 -10.05 22.20 1.39
C GLY A 15 -9.68 21.12 2.42
N LYS A 16 -9.68 19.84 2.05
CA LYS A 16 -9.39 18.75 3.00
C LYS A 16 -7.89 18.58 3.21
N LYS A 17 -7.49 18.33 4.45
CA LYS A 17 -6.10 18.05 4.81
C LYS A 17 -5.69 16.70 4.24
N TYR A 18 -4.55 16.70 3.56
CA TYR A 18 -3.93 15.57 2.90
C TYR A 18 -2.67 15.14 3.67
N TYR A 19 -2.41 13.84 3.65
CA TYR A 19 -1.26 13.21 4.27
C TYR A 19 -0.53 12.37 3.25
N THR A 20 0.80 12.52 3.20
CA THR A 20 1.65 11.74 2.29
C THR A 20 1.82 10.28 2.70
N ARG A 21 1.67 9.99 4.00
CA ARG A 21 1.85 8.66 4.60
C ARG A 21 0.81 8.45 5.68
N TRP A 22 0.30 7.23 5.79
CA TRP A 22 -0.64 6.80 6.84
C TRP A 22 -0.10 7.10 8.25
N ILE A 23 1.20 6.84 8.51
CA ILE A 23 1.83 7.10 9.82
C ILE A 23 1.68 8.57 10.26
N TYR A 24 1.74 9.52 9.33
CA TYR A 24 1.55 10.94 9.68
C TYR A 24 0.12 11.26 10.06
N TYR A 25 -0.85 10.60 9.42
CA TYR A 25 -2.25 10.72 9.81
C TYR A 25 -2.47 10.13 11.20
N GLU A 26 -2.01 8.90 11.44
CA GLU A 26 -2.21 8.22 12.72
C GLU A 26 -1.56 8.99 13.88
N ASN A 27 -0.31 9.44 13.70
CA ASN A 27 0.39 10.21 14.74
C ASN A 27 -0.26 11.57 15.04
N GLN A 28 -0.91 12.20 14.06
CA GLN A 28 -1.49 13.54 14.24
C GLN A 28 -2.95 13.50 14.71
N THR A 29 -3.68 12.44 14.35
CA THR A 29 -5.12 12.32 14.64
C THR A 29 -5.42 11.34 15.77
N GLY A 30 -4.49 10.43 16.08
CA GLY A 30 -4.72 9.29 16.99
C GLY A 30 -5.64 8.22 16.42
N LYS A 31 -6.05 8.34 15.14
CA LYS A 31 -6.97 7.43 14.46
C LYS A 31 -6.20 6.45 13.58
N GLU A 32 -6.73 5.24 13.41
CA GLU A 32 -6.11 4.23 12.55
C GLU A 32 -6.40 4.48 11.07
N ALA A 33 -5.38 4.35 10.23
CA ALA A 33 -5.48 4.53 8.78
C ALA A 33 -5.93 3.23 8.10
N LYS A 34 -7.19 2.85 8.30
CA LYS A 34 -7.79 1.66 7.66
C LYS A 34 -8.44 2.00 6.32
N VAL A 35 -8.19 1.16 5.31
CA VAL A 35 -8.87 1.27 4.01
C VAL A 35 -10.37 1.01 4.23
N PRO A 36 -11.26 1.95 3.88
CA PRO A 36 -12.70 1.74 4.05
C PRO A 36 -13.22 0.54 3.24
N GLU A 37 -14.20 -0.19 3.80
CA GLU A 37 -14.72 -1.44 3.23
C GLU A 37 -15.23 -1.29 1.79
N PHE A 38 -15.78 -0.11 1.45
CA PHE A 38 -16.18 0.21 0.08
C PHE A 38 -15.03 -0.01 -0.92
N TYR A 39 -13.84 0.50 -0.61
CA TYR A 39 -12.68 0.36 -1.50
C TYR A 39 -12.11 -1.06 -1.46
N ILE A 40 -12.13 -1.72 -0.30
CA ILE A 40 -11.73 -3.13 -0.17
C ILE A 40 -12.60 -4.01 -1.08
N ASN A 41 -13.92 -3.81 -1.08
CA ASN A 41 -14.84 -4.56 -1.93
C ASN A 41 -14.61 -4.30 -3.42
N LYS A 42 -14.33 -3.06 -3.81
CA LYS A 42 -13.94 -2.75 -5.20
C LYS A 42 -12.64 -3.46 -5.60
N ILE A 43 -11.65 -3.51 -4.71
CA ILE A 43 -10.38 -4.22 -4.96
C ILE A 43 -10.61 -5.73 -5.05
N LYS A 44 -11.45 -6.31 -4.18
CA LYS A 44 -11.86 -7.73 -4.24
C LYS A 44 -12.56 -8.06 -5.56
N GLU A 45 -13.54 -7.25 -5.97
CA GLU A 45 -14.26 -7.41 -7.25
C GLU A 45 -13.30 -7.35 -8.44
N PHE A 46 -12.30 -6.46 -8.39
CA PHE A 46 -11.33 -6.30 -9.47
C PHE A 46 -10.32 -7.45 -9.58
N ILE A 47 -9.83 -7.94 -8.45
CA ILE A 47 -8.82 -9.03 -8.41
C ILE A 47 -9.48 -10.40 -8.57
N GLY A 48 -10.71 -10.58 -8.08
CA GLY A 48 -11.43 -11.85 -8.08
C GLY A 48 -10.88 -12.83 -7.04
N ASP A 49 -10.99 -14.12 -7.35
CA ASP A 49 -10.67 -15.24 -6.44
C ASP A 49 -9.25 -15.20 -5.87
N ASP A 50 -8.31 -14.64 -6.61
CA ASP A 50 -6.90 -14.54 -6.19
C ASP A 50 -6.72 -13.62 -4.98
N PHE A 51 -7.67 -12.70 -4.73
CA PHE A 51 -7.65 -11.87 -3.53
C PHE A 51 -7.70 -12.73 -2.26
N SER A 52 -8.66 -13.67 -2.20
CA SER A 52 -8.86 -14.52 -1.03
C SER A 52 -7.77 -15.59 -0.88
N LYS A 53 -7.27 -16.13 -2.00
CA LYS A 53 -6.21 -17.15 -2.01
C LYS A 53 -4.88 -16.58 -1.52
N GLN A 54 -4.51 -15.39 -1.99
CA GLN A 54 -3.20 -14.81 -1.75
C GLN A 54 -3.18 -13.85 -0.56
N ARG A 55 -4.36 -13.41 -0.07
CA ARG A 55 -4.54 -12.54 1.09
C ARG A 55 -3.58 -11.33 1.05
N PRO A 56 -3.72 -10.44 0.04
CA PRO A 56 -2.81 -9.32 -0.11
C PRO A 56 -2.87 -8.38 1.09
N GLU A 57 -1.74 -7.75 1.36
CA GLU A 57 -1.67 -6.59 2.22
C GLU A 57 -2.17 -5.36 1.46
N LEU A 58 -3.03 -4.57 2.11
CA LEU A 58 -3.56 -3.32 1.59
C LEU A 58 -2.94 -2.16 2.37
N LEU A 59 -2.00 -1.46 1.73
CA LEU A 59 -1.33 -0.33 2.33
C LEU A 59 -1.94 0.98 1.80
N MET A 60 -2.48 1.80 2.70
CA MET A 60 -2.95 3.13 2.36
C MET A 60 -1.75 4.07 2.14
N LEU A 61 -1.67 4.63 0.92
CA LEU A 61 -0.65 5.59 0.52
C LEU A 61 -1.35 6.85 0.05
N TYR A 62 -0.96 8.01 0.56
CA TYR A 62 -1.68 9.26 0.29
C TYR A 62 -3.15 9.17 0.73
N LEU A 63 -3.55 10.03 1.64
CA LEU A 63 -4.92 10.01 2.13
C LEU A 63 -5.35 11.41 2.51
N TYR A 64 -6.65 11.61 2.62
CA TYR A 64 -7.19 12.82 3.22
C TYR A 64 -8.22 12.44 4.28
N GLU A 65 -8.44 13.36 5.21
CA GLU A 65 -9.45 13.19 6.23
C GLU A 65 -10.79 13.73 5.74
N ASP A 66 -11.84 12.94 5.92
CA ASP A 66 -13.22 13.35 5.61
C ASP A 66 -14.18 12.76 6.62
N LYS A 67 -15.00 13.61 7.26
CA LYS A 67 -15.96 13.17 8.29
C LYS A 67 -15.34 12.20 9.29
N ASP A 68 -14.17 12.56 9.79
CA ASP A 68 -13.35 11.78 10.73
C ASP A 68 -12.80 10.44 10.22
N MET A 69 -12.93 10.14 8.92
CA MET A 69 -12.41 8.92 8.30
C MET A 69 -11.22 9.19 7.39
N ALA A 70 -10.28 8.25 7.39
CA ALA A 70 -9.16 8.22 6.45
C ALA A 70 -9.64 7.76 5.06
N ILE A 71 -9.69 8.67 4.09
CA ILE A 71 -10.05 8.33 2.72
C ILE A 71 -8.78 8.13 1.88
N PRO A 72 -8.57 6.93 1.30
CA PRO A 72 -7.40 6.65 0.50
C PRO A 72 -7.44 7.41 -0.82
N VAL A 73 -6.33 8.05 -1.18
CA VAL A 73 -6.05 8.52 -2.53
C VAL A 73 -5.33 7.43 -3.32
N THR A 74 -4.46 6.65 -2.68
CA THR A 74 -3.83 5.48 -3.28
C THR A 74 -3.86 4.30 -2.31
N VAL A 75 -4.12 3.10 -2.84
CA VAL A 75 -3.97 1.85 -2.10
C VAL A 75 -2.93 1.02 -2.84
N ARG A 76 -1.88 0.62 -2.14
CA ARG A 76 -0.93 -0.37 -2.64
C ARG A 76 -1.41 -1.74 -2.23
N VAL A 77 -1.60 -2.60 -3.22
CA VAL A 77 -1.87 -4.03 -3.02
C VAL A 77 -0.56 -4.79 -3.19
N SER A 78 -0.13 -5.49 -2.15
CA SER A 78 1.10 -6.29 -2.18
C SER A 78 0.86 -7.72 -1.71
N TYR A 79 1.52 -8.65 -2.38
CA TYR A 79 1.48 -10.06 -2.03
C TYR A 79 2.86 -10.48 -1.53
N THR A 80 2.91 -11.22 -0.44
CA THR A 80 4.16 -11.79 0.10
C THR A 80 4.15 -13.28 -0.15
N TYR A 81 5.19 -13.77 -0.84
CA TYR A 81 5.34 -15.18 -1.17
C TYR A 81 6.60 -15.73 -0.52
N VAL A 82 6.55 -16.99 -0.11
CA VAL A 82 7.74 -17.72 0.35
C VAL A 82 8.41 -18.34 -0.86
N LYS A 83 9.64 -17.89 -1.15
CA LYS A 83 10.50 -18.49 -2.17
C LYS A 83 11.49 -19.42 -1.51
N THR A 84 11.37 -20.71 -1.79
CA THR A 84 12.39 -21.71 -1.42
C THR A 84 13.45 -21.78 -2.52
N SER A 85 14.72 -21.60 -2.15
CA SER A 85 15.86 -21.86 -3.01
C SER A 85 16.62 -23.08 -2.51
N TYR A 86 17.05 -23.95 -3.42
CA TYR A 86 17.80 -25.17 -3.12
C TYR A 86 19.28 -24.96 -3.45
N GLY A 87 20.18 -25.55 -2.67
CA GLY A 87 21.62 -25.35 -2.75
C GLY A 87 22.30 -25.63 -1.42
N LEU A 88 23.62 -25.50 -1.38
CA LEU A 88 24.38 -25.63 -0.13
C LEU A 88 24.40 -24.28 0.58
N TYR A 89 23.64 -24.18 1.68
CA TYR A 89 23.61 -23.01 2.56
C TYR A 89 24.15 -23.38 3.93
N GLY A 90 24.71 -22.43 4.67
CA GLY A 90 25.24 -22.66 6.01
C GLY A 90 26.62 -22.07 6.19
N ASP A 91 27.06 -22.03 7.43
CA ASP A 91 28.44 -21.71 7.81
C ASP A 91 28.95 -22.83 8.75
N GLU A 92 30.26 -22.87 8.97
CA GLU A 92 30.91 -23.94 9.74
C GLU A 92 30.39 -24.06 11.17
N GLY A 93 29.82 -22.99 11.75
CA GLY A 93 29.28 -22.96 13.11
C GLY A 93 27.80 -23.34 13.23
N ARG A 94 27.04 -23.35 12.13
CA ARG A 94 25.59 -23.62 12.11
C ARG A 94 25.19 -24.84 11.29
N GLY A 95 26.17 -25.54 10.70
CA GLY A 95 25.97 -26.69 9.84
C GLY A 95 25.42 -26.30 8.46
N PHE A 96 25.26 -27.28 7.58
CA PHE A 96 24.73 -27.06 6.22
C PHE A 96 23.23 -27.36 6.12
N LYS A 97 22.57 -26.68 5.16
CA LYS A 97 21.17 -26.83 4.79
C LYS A 97 21.07 -26.93 3.28
N LEU A 98 20.18 -27.79 2.79
CA LEU A 98 19.94 -27.98 1.36
C LEU A 98 18.89 -27.01 0.78
N SER A 99 18.24 -26.24 1.64
CA SER A 99 17.23 -25.27 1.26
C SER A 99 17.26 -24.01 2.13
N LYS A 100 16.87 -22.90 1.54
CA LYS A 100 16.70 -21.60 2.20
C LYS A 100 15.37 -21.00 1.77
N GLN A 101 14.55 -20.63 2.74
CA GLN A 101 13.32 -19.87 2.50
C GLN A 101 13.62 -18.37 2.56
N ASN A 102 13.04 -17.62 1.63
CA ASN A 102 13.09 -16.16 1.61
C ASN A 102 11.68 -15.62 1.38
N PHE A 103 11.30 -14.60 2.15
CA PHE A 103 10.05 -13.87 1.92
C PHE A 103 10.27 -12.82 0.84
N VAL A 104 9.43 -12.84 -0.19
CA VAL A 104 9.49 -11.89 -1.30
C VAL A 104 8.15 -11.21 -1.43
N THR A 105 8.14 -9.89 -1.25
CA THR A 105 6.96 -9.06 -1.49
C THR A 105 6.95 -8.61 -2.95
N ARG A 106 5.85 -8.88 -3.65
CA ARG A 106 5.61 -8.42 -5.03
C ARG A 106 4.47 -7.43 -5.03
N THR A 107 4.75 -6.25 -5.58
CA THR A 107 3.76 -5.22 -5.87
C THR A 107 3.57 -5.13 -7.38
N SER A 108 2.35 -4.88 -7.83
CA SER A 108 2.12 -4.60 -9.24
C SER A 108 2.87 -3.33 -9.66
N LYS A 109 3.49 -3.34 -10.85
CA LYS A 109 4.01 -2.13 -11.49
C LYS A 109 2.91 -1.33 -12.19
N ASP A 110 1.73 -1.95 -12.36
CA ASP A 110 0.59 -1.31 -12.99
C ASP A 110 -0.16 -0.45 -11.98
N ARG A 111 -0.66 0.69 -12.47
CA ARG A 111 -1.52 1.60 -11.72
C ARG A 111 -2.93 1.45 -12.28
N PHE A 112 -3.92 1.38 -11.39
CA PHE A 112 -5.33 1.33 -11.75
C PHE A 112 -6.05 2.51 -11.11
N ILE A 113 -6.91 3.15 -11.89
CA ILE A 113 -7.68 4.33 -11.46
C ILE A 113 -9.15 3.92 -11.35
N LEU A 114 -9.74 4.13 -10.18
CA LEU A 114 -11.17 3.90 -9.97
C LEU A 114 -11.96 5.05 -10.61
N THR A 115 -12.62 4.79 -11.73
CA THR A 115 -13.46 5.76 -12.46
C THR A 115 -14.83 5.15 -12.67
N ASN A 116 -15.90 5.86 -12.31
CA ASN A 116 -17.29 5.37 -12.43
C ASN A 116 -17.45 3.95 -11.84
N ASN A 117 -16.92 3.72 -10.63
CA ASN A 117 -16.93 2.44 -9.92
C ASN A 117 -16.22 1.27 -10.62
N LYS A 118 -15.38 1.53 -11.64
CA LYS A 118 -14.58 0.51 -12.34
C LYS A 118 -13.11 0.89 -12.34
N PHE A 119 -12.23 -0.10 -12.14
CA PHE A 119 -10.79 0.12 -12.25
C PHE A 119 -10.36 0.08 -13.71
N ILE A 120 -9.71 1.16 -14.15
CA ILE A 120 -9.13 1.28 -15.48
C ILE A 120 -7.61 1.29 -15.33
N LYS A 121 -6.91 0.45 -16.09
CA LYS A 121 -5.45 0.45 -16.12
C LYS A 121 -4.97 1.80 -16.65
N ALA A 122 -4.19 2.51 -15.85
CA ALA A 122 -3.54 3.73 -16.30
C ALA A 122 -2.52 3.36 -17.39
N ASN A 123 -2.65 4.01 -18.55
CA ASN A 123 -1.68 3.83 -19.61
C ASN A 123 -0.35 4.48 -19.19
N LYS A 124 0.77 3.94 -19.65
CA LYS A 124 2.11 4.50 -19.33
C LYS A 124 2.42 5.78 -20.12
N ASP A 125 1.48 6.27 -20.93
CA ASP A 125 1.67 7.41 -21.84
C ASP A 125 1.56 8.76 -21.11
N LYS A 126 2.68 9.14 -20.49
CA LYS A 126 3.40 10.42 -20.51
C LYS A 126 4.14 10.66 -19.19
#